data_AF-A0A9X7Y199-F1
#
_entry.id   AF-A0A9X7Y199-F1
#
_cell.length_a   1.000
_cell.length_b   1.000
_cell.length_c   1.000
_cell.angle_alpha   90.00
_cell.angle_beta   90.00
_cell.angle_gamma   90.00
#
_symmetry.space_group_name_H-M   'P 1'
#
loop_
_entity.id
_entity.type
_entity.pdbx_description
1 polymer ?
#
loop_
_entity_poly.entity_id
_entity_poly.type
_entity_poly.pdbx_seq_one_letter_code
_entity_poly.pdbx_strand_id
1 'polypeptide(L)'
;MNVKDLYKIMLVGINSTLMIIIADLKIYILILLVILLSIYLIEESRVPTIKNEKTFYKYISMVYGENVKELIREKFIVTTQSQSTNELKDNTIIINGNNLIIKFNSKVINMNLYEGIDYLINIIKNS
;
A
#
# COMPACT_ATOMS: atom_id res chain seq x y z
N MET A 1 -47.89 -11.08 46.16
CA MET A 1 -47.33 -10.18 45.13
C MET A 1 -48.35 -10.13 44.00
N ASN A 2 -48.80 -8.94 43.60
CA ASN A 2 -49.87 -8.82 42.62
C ASN A 2 -49.32 -8.99 41.20
N VAL A 3 -50.13 -9.47 40.25
CA VAL A 3 -49.67 -9.75 38.87
C VAL A 3 -49.06 -8.50 38.22
N LYS A 4 -49.61 -7.32 38.51
CA LYS A 4 -49.07 -6.02 38.07
C LYS A 4 -47.66 -5.73 38.60
N ASP A 5 -47.33 -6.15 39.81
CA ASP A 5 -46.00 -5.94 40.40
C ASP A 5 -44.97 -6.88 39.77
N LEU A 6 -45.37 -8.12 39.49
CA LEU A 6 -44.57 -9.08 38.74
C LEU A 6 -44.26 -8.56 37.33
N TYR A 7 -45.25 -8.02 36.62
CA TYR A 7 -45.05 -7.40 35.30
C TYR A 7 -44.08 -6.21 35.34
N LYS A 8 -44.17 -5.35 36.36
CA LYS A 8 -43.23 -4.22 36.52
C LYS A 8 -41.79 -4.71 36.71
N ILE A 9 -41.59 -5.73 37.54
CA ILE A 9 -40.25 -6.32 37.77
C ILE A 9 -39.70 -6.93 36.49
N MET A 10 -40.51 -7.69 35.74
CA MET A 10 -40.09 -8.27 34.45
C MET A 10 -39.77 -7.19 33.41
N LEU A 11 -40.57 -6.12 33.33
CA LEU A 11 -40.33 -5.01 32.39
C LEU A 11 -39.01 -4.30 32.69
N VAL A 12 -38.71 -4.04 33.96
CA VAL A 12 -37.43 -3.45 34.37
C VAL A 12 -36.27 -4.39 34.00
N GLY A 13 -36.40 -5.69 34.28
CA GLY A 13 -35.37 -6.68 33.92
C GLY A 13 -35.08 -6.72 32.42
N ILE A 14 -36.12 -6.69 31.58
CA ILE A 14 -35.97 -6.67 30.11
C ILE A 14 -35.27 -5.38 29.65
N ASN A 15 -35.71 -4.22 30.14
CA ASN A 15 -35.13 -2.93 29.77
C ASN A 15 -33.66 -2.81 30.20
N SER A 16 -33.32 -3.27 31.41
CA SER A 16 -31.94 -3.29 31.89
C SER A 16 -31.06 -4.21 31.04
N THR A 17 -31.57 -5.38 30.65
CA THR A 17 -30.83 -6.32 29.80
C THR A 17 -30.58 -5.74 28.40
N LEU A 18 -31.59 -5.09 27.81
CA LEU A 18 -31.45 -4.41 26.51
C LEU A 18 -30.42 -3.27 26.57
N MET A 19 -30.42 -2.47 27.63
CA MET A 19 -29.42 -1.41 27.84
C MET A 19 -27.99 -1.95 27.87
N ILE A 20 -27.75 -3.07 28.55
CA ILE A 20 -26.43 -3.72 28.61
C ILE A 20 -26.00 -4.20 27.22
N ILE A 21 -26.88 -4.90 26.50
CA ILE A 21 -26.59 -5.37 25.14
C ILE A 21 -26.24 -4.21 24.21
N ILE A 22 -26.98 -3.10 24.27
CA ILE A 22 -26.71 -1.90 23.46
C ILE A 22 -25.37 -1.28 23.82
N ALA A 23 -25.03 -1.22 25.12
CA ALA A 23 -23.75 -0.67 25.57
C ALA A 23 -22.58 -1.54 25.10
N ASP A 24 -22.68 -2.86 25.23
CA ASP A 24 -21.67 -3.81 24.77
C ASP A 24 -21.50 -3.72 23.25
N LEU A 25 -22.60 -3.67 22.49
CA LEU A 25 -22.56 -3.53 21.03
C LEU A 25 -21.80 -2.26 20.60
N LYS A 26 -22.01 -1.13 21.29
CA LYS A 26 -21.27 0.11 21.03
C LYS A 26 -19.78 -0.05 21.26
N ILE A 27 -19.39 -0.76 22.31
CA ILE A 27 -17.98 -1.06 22.61
C ILE A 27 -17.39 -1.93 21.50
N TYR A 28 -18.09 -2.97 21.06
CA TYR A 28 -17.63 -3.83 19.95
C TYR A 28 -17.46 -3.07 18.64
N ILE A 29 -18.40 -2.17 18.30
CA ILE A 29 -18.29 -1.31 17.11
C ILE A 29 -17.05 -0.42 17.21
N LEU A 30 -16.79 0.18 18.37
CA LEU A 30 -15.62 1.02 18.58
C LEU A 30 -14.31 0.22 18.45
N ILE A 31 -14.25 -0.96 19.06
CA ILE A 31 -13.10 -1.87 18.94
C ILE A 31 -12.85 -2.24 17.48
N LEU A 32 -13.91 -2.60 16.74
CA LEU A 32 -13.81 -2.94 15.33
C LEU A 32 -13.25 -1.78 14.50
N LEU A 33 -13.72 -0.56 14.73
CA LEU A 33 -13.21 0.64 14.05
C LEU A 33 -11.73 0.87 14.33
N VAL A 34 -11.29 0.71 15.58
CA VAL A 34 -9.88 0.84 15.97
C VAL A 34 -9.02 -0.22 15.28
N ILE A 35 -9.48 -1.47 15.22
CA ILE A 35 -8.77 -2.55 14.52
C ILE A 35 -8.64 -2.24 13.02
N LEU A 36 -9.73 -1.83 12.36
CA LEU A 36 -9.71 -1.48 10.94
C LEU A 36 -8.77 -0.31 10.65
N LEU A 37 -8.80 0.74 11.49
CA LEU A 37 -7.89 1.88 11.36
C LEU A 37 -6.44 1.45 11.54
N SER A 38 -6.17 0.56 12.50
CA SER A 38 -4.82 0.04 12.74
C SER A 38 -4.30 -0.75 11.54
N ILE A 39 -5.13 -1.63 10.95
CA ILE A 39 -4.79 -2.38 9.74
C ILE A 39 -4.50 -1.40 8.59
N TYR A 40 -5.36 -0.40 8.40
CA TYR A 40 -5.19 0.61 7.36
C TYR A 40 -3.86 1.36 7.52
N LEU A 41 -3.54 1.86 8.71
CA LEU A 41 -2.27 2.54 8.99
C LEU A 41 -1.06 1.63 8.78
N ILE A 42 -1.16 0.35 9.14
CA ILE A 42 -0.11 -0.64 8.88
C ILE A 42 0.09 -0.85 7.37
N GLU A 43 -0.98 -0.96 6.59
CA GLU A 43 -0.89 -1.09 5.13
C GLU A 43 -0.34 0.17 4.47
N GLU A 44 -0.76 1.35 4.92
CA GLU A 44 -0.29 2.65 4.43
C GLU A 44 1.20 2.85 4.73
N SER A 45 1.66 2.45 5.93
CA SER A 45 3.06 2.60 6.36
C SER A 45 4.02 1.58 5.73
N ARG A 46 3.51 0.51 5.13
CA ARG A 46 4.36 -0.50 4.50
C ARG A 46 4.90 0.02 3.17
N VAL A 47 6.23 0.05 3.07
CA VAL A 47 6.94 0.25 1.80
C VAL A 47 6.44 -0.80 0.79
N PRO A 48 5.84 -0.38 -0.34
CA PRO A 48 5.25 -1.32 -1.28
C PRO A 48 6.32 -2.20 -1.89
N THR A 49 6.09 -3.52 -1.88
CA THR A 49 6.95 -4.46 -2.61
C THR A 49 6.80 -4.22 -4.11
N ILE A 50 7.91 -3.97 -4.78
CA ILE A 50 7.93 -3.70 -6.22
C ILE A 50 7.87 -5.02 -6.96
N LYS A 51 6.75 -5.25 -7.66
CA LYS A 51 6.50 -6.46 -8.46
C LYS A 51 6.13 -6.14 -9.91
N ASN A 52 5.60 -4.94 -10.12
CA ASN A 52 5.13 -4.45 -11.41
C ASN A 52 5.30 -2.93 -11.51
N GLU A 53 5.06 -2.41 -12.70
CA GLU A 53 5.11 -0.97 -13.02
C GLU A 53 4.32 -0.11 -12.02
N LYS A 54 3.10 -0.52 -11.67
CA LYS A 54 2.26 0.23 -10.72
C LYS A 54 2.90 0.33 -9.34
N THR A 55 3.41 -0.79 -8.81
CA THR A 55 4.09 -0.82 -7.50
C THR A 55 5.43 -0.11 -7.53
N PHE A 56 6.12 -0.09 -8.67
CA PHE A 56 7.37 0.65 -8.87
C PHE A 56 7.13 2.16 -8.76
N TYR A 57 6.16 2.69 -9.50
CA TYR A 57 5.81 4.10 -9.41
C TYR A 57 5.22 4.48 -8.04
N LYS A 58 4.46 3.58 -7.41
CA LYS A 58 3.98 3.80 -6.03
C LYS A 58 5.14 3.91 -5.05
N TYR A 59 6.14 3.04 -5.15
CA TYR A 59 7.35 3.11 -4.33
C TYR A 59 8.10 4.43 -4.55
N ILE A 60 8.32 4.82 -5.80
CA ILE A 60 9.04 6.06 -6.10
C ILE A 60 8.32 7.29 -5.54
N SER A 61 7.01 7.38 -5.74
CA SER A 61 6.20 8.48 -5.20
C SER A 61 6.31 8.55 -3.68
N MET A 62 6.21 7.41 -3.01
CA MET A 62 6.24 7.34 -1.54
C MET A 62 7.61 7.65 -0.94
N VAL A 63 8.70 7.25 -1.60
CA VAL A 63 10.07 7.36 -1.07
C VAL A 63 10.81 8.62 -1.56
N TYR A 64 10.69 8.96 -2.85
CA TYR A 64 11.42 10.07 -3.46
C TYR A 64 10.53 11.26 -3.84
N GLY A 65 9.21 11.12 -3.69
CA GLY A 65 8.23 12.17 -3.96
C GLY A 65 7.63 12.12 -5.37
N GLU A 66 6.48 12.80 -5.52
CA GLU A 66 5.70 12.73 -6.76
C GLU A 66 6.41 13.34 -7.99
N ASN A 67 7.18 14.40 -7.79
CA ASN A 67 7.93 15.05 -8.87
C ASN A 67 8.93 14.07 -9.52
N VAL A 68 9.55 13.18 -8.73
CA VAL A 68 10.51 12.20 -9.22
C VAL A 68 9.81 11.10 -10.02
N LYS A 69 8.62 10.67 -9.58
CA LYS A 69 7.79 9.70 -10.30
C LYS A 69 7.46 10.20 -11.71
N GLU A 70 7.05 11.47 -11.83
CA GLU A 70 6.70 12.07 -13.11
C GLU A 70 7.90 12.13 -14.06
N LEU A 71 9.07 12.56 -13.57
CA LEU A 71 10.30 12.59 -14.35
C LEU A 71 10.70 11.20 -14.90
N ILE A 72 10.56 10.15 -14.11
CA ILE A 72 10.84 8.79 -14.57
C ILE A 72 9.84 8.36 -15.63
N ARG A 73 8.56 8.68 -15.44
CA ARG A 73 7.48 8.31 -16.37
C ARG A 73 7.62 8.99 -17.73
N GLU A 74 8.16 10.21 -17.75
CA GLU A 74 8.45 10.94 -18.99
C GLU A 74 9.70 10.42 -19.69
N LYS A 75 10.76 10.13 -18.92
CA LYS A 75 12.07 9.74 -19.48
C LYS A 75 12.17 8.25 -19.81
N PHE A 76 11.46 7.37 -19.10
CA PHE A 76 11.66 5.92 -19.17
C PHE A 76 10.37 5.12 -19.36
N ILE A 77 10.48 4.02 -20.09
CA ILE A 77 9.44 3.00 -20.22
C ILE A 77 9.71 1.90 -19.20
N VAL A 78 8.80 1.69 -18.25
CA VAL A 78 8.93 0.63 -17.23
C VAL A 78 8.14 -0.60 -17.66
N THR A 79 8.76 -1.78 -17.66
CA THR A 79 8.10 -3.05 -18.00
C THR A 79 8.55 -4.18 -17.07
N THR A 80 7.74 -5.23 -16.98
CA THR A 80 8.09 -6.50 -16.32
C THR A 80 8.36 -7.62 -17.33
N GLN A 81 8.09 -7.38 -18.61
CA GLN A 81 8.28 -8.37 -19.64
C GLN A 81 9.76 -8.49 -19.98
N SER A 82 10.28 -9.72 -19.88
CA SER A 82 11.63 -10.06 -20.32
C SER A 82 11.71 -9.99 -21.85
N GLN A 83 12.00 -8.81 -22.39
CA GLN A 83 12.47 -8.70 -23.77
C GLN A 83 13.93 -9.15 -23.83
N SER A 84 14.32 -9.77 -24.96
CA SER A 84 15.73 -10.02 -25.27
C SER A 84 16.54 -8.74 -25.05
N THR A 85 17.65 -8.82 -24.32
CA THR A 85 18.52 -7.65 -24.01
C THR A 85 19.01 -6.92 -25.26
N ASN A 86 19.01 -7.59 -26.42
CA ASN A 86 19.40 -7.01 -27.71
C ASN A 86 18.27 -6.20 -28.37
N GLU A 87 17.00 -6.44 -28.03
CA GLU A 87 15.83 -5.73 -28.59
C GLU A 87 15.28 -4.63 -27.67
N LEU A 88 15.83 -4.54 -26.46
CA LEU A 88 15.48 -3.53 -25.47
C LEU A 88 15.64 -2.12 -26.07
N LYS A 89 14.59 -1.30 -26.04
CA LYS A 89 14.66 0.10 -26.48
C LYS A 89 15.49 0.91 -25.49
N ASP A 90 16.15 1.96 -25.97
CA ASP A 90 16.83 2.89 -25.07
C ASP A 90 15.81 3.56 -24.14
N ASN A 91 16.25 3.93 -22.93
CA ASN A 91 15.40 4.43 -21.85
C ASN A 91 14.31 3.45 -21.39
N THR A 92 14.65 2.17 -21.28
CA THR A 92 13.73 1.16 -20.76
C THR A 92 14.23 0.62 -19.43
N ILE A 93 13.30 0.42 -18.50
CA ILE A 93 13.53 -0.19 -17.19
C ILE A 93 12.77 -1.51 -17.16
N ILE A 94 13.45 -2.62 -16.93
CA ILE A 94 12.84 -3.93 -16.71
C ILE A 94 12.95 -4.31 -15.24
N ILE A 95 11.79 -4.60 -14.63
CA ILE A 95 11.68 -5.15 -13.29
C ILE A 95 11.69 -6.68 -13.40
N ASN A 96 12.75 -7.33 -12.94
CA ASN A 96 12.90 -8.78 -12.98
C ASN A 96 13.15 -9.34 -11.57
N GLY A 97 12.07 -9.55 -10.82
CA GLY A 97 12.16 -10.04 -9.44
C GLY A 97 12.94 -9.08 -8.55
N ASN A 98 14.08 -9.53 -8.02
CA ASN A 98 14.97 -8.72 -7.17
C ASN A 98 16.01 -7.91 -7.95
N ASN A 99 15.98 -7.96 -9.28
CA ASN A 99 16.90 -7.22 -10.14
C ASN A 99 16.16 -6.16 -10.95
N LEU A 100 16.83 -5.03 -11.18
CA LEU A 100 16.40 -3.98 -12.08
C LEU A 100 17.40 -3.90 -13.23
N ILE A 101 16.90 -4.05 -14.45
CA ILE A 101 17.70 -3.87 -15.67
C ILE A 101 17.34 -2.52 -16.25
N ILE A 102 18.31 -1.63 -16.38
CA ILE A 102 18.14 -0.29 -16.94
C ILE A 102 18.92 -0.24 -18.25
N LYS A 103 18.24 0.11 -19.35
CA LYS A 103 18.90 0.49 -20.60
C LYS A 103 18.83 1.99 -20.77
N PHE A 104 19.99 2.66 -20.77
CA PHE A 104 20.12 4.10 -20.91
C PHE A 104 21.42 4.44 -21.66
N ASN A 105 21.36 5.38 -22.60
CA ASN A 105 22.49 5.75 -23.46
C ASN A 105 23.17 4.53 -24.12
N SER A 106 22.38 3.60 -24.64
CA SER A 106 22.84 2.35 -25.27
C SER A 106 23.66 1.41 -24.35
N LYS A 107 23.73 1.69 -23.05
CA LYS A 107 24.31 0.80 -22.05
C LYS A 107 23.22 0.06 -21.30
N VAL A 108 23.44 -1.23 -21.06
CA VAL A 108 22.57 -2.07 -20.23
C VAL A 108 23.25 -2.27 -18.89
N ILE A 109 22.55 -1.91 -17.82
CA ILE A 109 23.02 -2.02 -16.44
C ILE A 109 22.05 -2.93 -15.72
N ASN A 110 22.57 -3.95 -15.03
CA ASN A 110 21.79 -4.87 -14.21
C ASN A 110 22.26 -4.73 -12.77
N MET A 111 21.34 -4.42 -11.86
CA MET A 111 21.61 -4.16 -10.45
C MET A 111 20.52 -4.79 -9.58
N ASN A 112 20.79 -4.87 -8.27
CA ASN A 112 19.74 -5.14 -7.29
C ASN A 112 18.63 -4.08 -7.44
N LEU A 113 17.39 -4.48 -7.26
CA LEU A 113 16.23 -3.66 -7.51
C LEU A 113 16.30 -2.28 -6.84
N TYR A 114 16.58 -2.23 -5.54
CA TYR A 114 16.58 -0.98 -4.79
C TYR A 114 17.80 -0.11 -5.10
N GLU A 115 18.99 -0.73 -5.21
CA GLU A 115 20.21 -0.04 -5.64
C GLU A 115 20.08 0.53 -7.06
N GLY A 116 19.41 -0.21 -7.96
CA GLY A 116 19.12 0.22 -9.32
C GLY A 116 18.18 1.42 -9.35
N ILE A 117 17.21 1.49 -8.44
CA ILE A 117 16.33 2.68 -8.30
C ILE A 117 17.15 3.88 -7.82
N ASP A 118 17.96 3.73 -6.78
CA ASP A 118 18.84 4.82 -6.31
C ASP A 118 19.77 5.33 -7.41
N TYR A 119 20.35 4.41 -8.17
CA TYR A 119 21.17 4.74 -9.33
C TYR A 119 20.38 5.49 -10.42
N LEU A 120 19.16 5.05 -10.74
CA LEU A 120 18.27 5.72 -11.68
C LEU A 120 17.94 7.15 -11.23
N ILE A 121 17.63 7.34 -9.95
CA ILE A 121 17.34 8.67 -9.38
C ILE A 121 18.57 9.58 -9.50
N ASN A 122 19.76 9.07 -9.21
CA ASN A 122 21.00 9.83 -9.34
C ASN A 122 21.27 10.25 -10.79
N ILE A 123 21.01 9.39 -11.78
CA ILE A 123 21.10 9.78 -13.20
C ILE A 123 20.13 10.90 -13.52
N ILE A 124 18.88 10.79 -13.10
CA ILE A 124 17.84 11.77 -13.43
C ILE A 124 18.09 13.13 -12.77
N LYS A 125 18.62 13.15 -11.55
CA LYS A 125 18.98 14.40 -10.85
C LYS A 125 20.21 15.10 -11.44
N ASN A 126 21.14 14.33 -11.99
CA ASN A 126 22.39 14.85 -12.55
C ASN A 126 22.34 15.08 -14.08
N SER A 127 21.15 14.96 -14.70
CA SER A 127 20.94 15.01 -16.14
C SER A 127 19.88 16.01 -16.54
#